data_AF-A0A534GWB8-F1
#
_entry.id   AF-A0A534GWB8-F1
#
_cell.length_a   1.000
_cell.length_b   1.000
_cell.length_c   1.000
_cell.angle_alpha   90.00
_cell.angle_beta   90.00
_cell.angle_gamma   90.00
#
_symmetry.space_group_name_H-M   'P 1'
#
loop_
_entity.id
_entity.type
_entity.pdbx_description
1 polymer ?
#
loop_
_entity_poly.entity_id
_entity_poly.type
_entity_poly.pdbx_seq_one_letter_code
_entity_poly.pdbx_strand_id
1 'polypeptide(L)'
;VANCAEAGVLGVLPGVLGTLQATEAIKLITGTGEPLVGRLLTYDALEMRFDEFRVARRPDCAVCGDNPTITEPRDPAPPPRAAAGPGVRRLSAAELEALLREGSGATTLVDVREDYEFDAGHLEGSVHIPLGELPERIGEIAPGSAPVFICRSGGRSLAACEFALRAGIASPANLDGGLQAWAREVDPELTVA
;
A
#
# COMPACT_ATOMS: atom_id res chain seq x y z
N VAL A 1 4.15 0.56 -3.94
CA VAL A 1 4.74 1.18 -2.73
C VAL A 1 5.42 2.44 -3.23
N ALA A 2 5.05 3.61 -2.70
CA ALA A 2 5.70 4.86 -3.09
C ALA A 2 7.20 4.74 -2.84
N ASN A 3 8.03 5.18 -3.77
CA ASN A 3 9.47 5.23 -3.50
C ASN A 3 9.74 6.28 -2.39
N CYS A 4 10.88 6.19 -1.70
CA CYS A 4 11.15 7.05 -0.54
C CYS A 4 11.06 8.55 -0.87
N ALA A 5 11.30 8.94 -2.13
CA ALA A 5 11.19 10.33 -2.58
C ALA A 5 9.73 10.78 -2.67
N GLU A 6 8.83 9.93 -3.17
CA GLU A 6 7.37 10.16 -3.18
C GLU A 6 6.76 10.20 -1.78
N ALA A 7 7.40 9.53 -0.80
CA ALA A 7 7.01 9.56 0.61
C ALA A 7 7.56 10.77 1.40
N GLY A 8 8.27 11.70 0.74
CA GLY A 8 8.78 12.93 1.35
C GLY A 8 10.18 12.84 1.99
N VAL A 9 10.99 11.84 1.64
CA VAL A 9 12.37 11.71 2.13
C VAL A 9 13.35 12.35 1.15
N LEU A 10 14.23 13.21 1.66
CA LEU A 10 15.38 13.71 0.89
C LEU A 10 16.35 12.56 0.61
N GLY A 11 16.49 12.14 -0.65
CA GLY A 11 17.27 10.95 -1.04
C GLY A 11 18.73 10.95 -0.58
N VAL A 12 19.29 12.12 -0.28
CA VAL A 12 20.63 12.27 0.31
C VAL A 12 20.73 11.62 1.71
N LEU A 13 19.66 11.63 2.50
CA LEU A 13 19.65 11.08 3.87
C LEU A 13 19.90 9.56 3.90
N PRO A 14 19.12 8.72 3.19
CA PRO A 14 19.42 7.28 3.14
C PRO A 14 20.75 7.01 2.44
N GLY A 15 21.21 7.86 1.52
CA GLY A 15 22.53 7.75 0.89
C GLY A 15 23.69 7.87 1.89
N VAL A 16 23.66 8.89 2.74
CA VAL A 16 24.66 9.10 3.80
C VAL A 16 24.62 7.95 4.81
N LEU A 17 23.44 7.63 5.34
CA LEU A 17 23.29 6.53 6.32
C LEU A 17 23.71 5.18 5.75
N GLY A 18 23.39 4.89 4.48
CA GLY A 18 23.80 3.65 3.81
C GLY A 18 25.31 3.53 3.67
N THR A 19 26.00 4.63 3.37
CA THR A 19 27.48 4.64 3.27
C THR A 19 28.14 4.43 4.63
N LEU A 20 27.58 5.01 5.70
CA LEU A 20 28.02 4.76 7.07
C LEU A 20 27.81 3.29 7.45
N GLN A 21 26.65 2.72 7.15
CA GLN A 21 26.35 1.30 7.38
C GLN A 21 27.31 0.37 6.63
N ALA A 22 27.61 0.67 5.36
CA ALA A 22 28.59 -0.10 4.58
C ALA A 22 29.98 -0.05 5.21
N THR A 23 30.38 1.11 5.73
CA THR A 23 31.65 1.27 6.45
C THR A 23 31.69 0.40 7.72
N GLU A 24 30.61 0.36 8.50
CA GLU A 24 30.52 -0.52 9.67
C GLU A 24 30.57 -2.00 9.30
N ALA A 25 29.92 -2.39 8.20
CA ALA A 25 29.99 -3.76 7.70
C ALA A 25 31.41 -4.15 7.30
N ILE A 26 32.15 -3.27 6.60
CA ILE A 26 33.55 -3.48 6.26
C ILE A 26 34.38 -3.69 7.52
N LYS A 27 34.28 -2.79 8.52
CA LYS A 27 35.00 -2.92 9.80
C LYS A 27 34.76 -4.25 10.48
N LEU A 28 33.50 -4.71 10.51
CA LEU A 28 33.14 -6.01 11.10
C LEU A 28 33.74 -7.19 10.32
N ILE A 29 33.68 -7.16 8.99
CA ILE A 29 34.19 -8.24 8.13
C ILE A 29 35.72 -8.33 8.21
N THR A 30 36.41 -7.19 8.20
CA THR A 30 37.87 -7.15 8.19
C THR A 30 38.48 -7.21 9.59
N GLY A 31 37.67 -7.07 10.64
CA GLY A 31 38.14 -6.99 12.03
C GLY A 31 39.00 -5.75 12.29
N THR A 32 38.72 -4.63 11.61
CA THR A 32 39.52 -3.39 11.71
C THR A 32 38.70 -2.25 12.32
N GLY A 33 39.39 -1.34 13.02
CA GLY A 33 38.78 -0.17 13.65
C GLY A 33 37.86 -0.51 14.84
N GLU A 34 37.08 0.48 15.26
CA GLU A 34 36.11 0.33 16.35
C GLU A 34 34.67 0.41 15.79
N PRO A 35 33.91 -0.70 15.74
CA PRO A 35 32.54 -0.70 15.27
C PRO A 35 31.56 0.09 16.15
N LEU A 36 30.45 0.53 15.58
CA LEU A 36 29.32 1.16 16.28
C LEU A 36 28.44 0.15 17.06
N VAL A 37 28.93 -1.06 17.33
CA VAL A 37 28.17 -2.07 18.09
C VAL A 37 27.81 -1.53 19.48
N GLY A 38 26.52 -1.59 19.83
CA GLY A 38 25.99 -1.05 21.09
C GLY A 38 25.85 0.47 21.12
N ARG A 39 26.05 1.16 20.00
CA ARG A 39 25.88 2.61 19.85
C ARG A 39 24.82 2.92 18.80
N LEU A 40 23.95 3.88 19.11
CA LEU A 40 23.00 4.48 18.18
C LEU A 40 23.59 5.80 17.69
N LEU A 41 23.89 5.86 16.39
CA LEU A 41 24.29 7.09 15.72
C LEU A 41 23.05 7.80 15.19
N THR A 42 22.94 9.09 15.46
CA THR A 42 21.94 9.98 14.86
C THR A 42 22.65 10.98 13.95
N TYR A 43 22.02 11.30 12.82
CA TYR A 43 22.51 12.25 11.83
C TYR A 43 21.46 13.34 11.63
N ASP A 44 21.78 14.56 12.09
CA ASP A 44 21.01 15.76 11.80
C ASP A 44 21.59 16.41 10.54
N ALA A 45 20.83 16.38 9.45
CA ALA A 45 21.28 16.92 8.17
C ALA A 45 21.10 18.44 8.03
N LEU A 46 20.25 19.07 8.85
CA LEU A 46 20.06 20.52 8.81
C LEU A 46 21.24 21.21 9.48
N GLU A 47 21.64 20.72 10.64
CA GLU A 47 22.77 21.27 11.40
C GLU A 47 24.11 20.56 11.11
N MET A 48 24.07 19.48 10.31
CA MET A 48 25.22 18.62 10.01
C MET A 48 25.91 18.10 11.28
N ARG A 49 25.12 17.58 12.22
CA ARG A 49 25.60 17.01 13.49
C ARG A 49 25.45 15.49 13.52
N PHE A 50 26.43 14.85 14.17
CA PHE A 50 26.42 13.43 14.49
C PHE A 50 26.46 13.25 16.01
N ASP A 51 25.41 12.65 16.57
CA ASP A 51 25.33 12.35 17.99
C ASP A 51 25.27 10.83 18.21
N GLU A 52 26.09 10.34 19.14
CA GLU A 52 26.17 8.93 19.51
C GLU A 52 25.59 8.68 20.90
N PHE A 53 24.70 7.70 21.00
CA PHE A 53 24.11 7.25 22.26
C PHE A 53 24.47 5.79 22.52
N ARG A 54 24.89 5.45 23.73
CA ARG A 54 25.09 4.05 24.10
C ARG A 54 23.76 3.39 24.42
N VAL A 55 23.49 2.25 23.79
CA VAL A 55 22.28 1.45 24.00
C VAL A 55 22.67 0.18 24.74
N ALA A 56 22.14 0.00 25.94
CA ALA A 56 22.37 -1.20 26.73
C ALA A 56 21.27 -2.24 26.48
N ARG A 57 21.65 -3.52 26.52
CA ARG A 57 20.71 -4.64 26.53
C ARG A 57 19.81 -4.52 27.77
N ARG A 58 18.51 -4.66 27.55
CA ARG A 58 17.51 -4.76 28.62
C ARG A 58 17.32 -6.23 29.03
N PRO A 59 17.41 -6.57 30.33
CA PRO A 59 17.14 -7.93 30.82
C PRO A 59 15.72 -8.43 30.50
N ASP A 60 14.75 -7.52 30.42
CA ASP A 60 13.34 -7.80 30.17
C ASP A 60 12.93 -7.68 28.68
N CYS A 61 13.90 -7.61 27.76
CA CYS A 61 13.62 -7.52 26.32
C CYS A 61 12.90 -8.78 25.81
N ALA A 62 11.74 -8.61 25.15
CA ALA A 62 10.95 -9.71 24.60
C ALA A 62 11.69 -10.56 23.53
N VAL A 63 12.73 -10.01 22.90
CA VAL A 63 13.50 -10.68 21.84
C VAL A 63 14.80 -11.27 22.39
N CYS A 64 15.57 -10.49 23.14
CA CYS A 64 16.93 -10.87 23.55
C CYS A 64 17.16 -10.78 25.06
N GLY A 65 16.12 -10.63 25.88
CA GLY A 65 16.20 -10.60 27.35
C GLY A 65 16.52 -11.97 27.95
N ASP A 66 16.50 -12.08 29.27
CA ASP A 66 16.85 -13.32 29.98
C ASP A 66 15.72 -14.37 29.90
N ASN A 67 14.49 -13.93 29.61
CA ASN A 67 13.33 -14.80 29.34
C ASN A 67 12.56 -14.29 28.09
N PRO A 68 13.05 -14.57 26.87
CA PRO A 68 12.47 -14.05 25.63
C PRO A 68 11.09 -14.66 25.35
N THR A 69 10.17 -13.86 24.83
CA THR A 69 8.80 -14.26 24.46
C THR A 69 8.55 -14.22 22.95
N ILE A 70 9.45 -13.59 22.19
CA ILE A 70 9.45 -13.56 20.72
C ILE A 70 10.60 -14.44 20.25
N THR A 71 10.28 -15.60 19.68
CA THR A 71 11.25 -16.63 19.28
C THR A 71 11.40 -16.80 17.78
N GLU A 72 10.50 -16.19 16.99
CA GLU A 72 10.48 -16.27 15.54
C GLU A 72 10.05 -14.92 14.94
N PRO A 73 10.49 -14.59 13.71
CA PRO A 73 9.98 -13.44 12.98
C PRO A 73 8.47 -13.58 12.80
N ARG A 74 7.74 -12.51 13.11
CA ARG A 74 6.30 -12.42 12.84
C ARG A 74 6.09 -11.24 11.91
N ASP A 75 5.37 -11.46 10.83
CA ASP A 75 4.92 -10.35 10.02
C ASP A 75 4.00 -9.46 10.86
N PRO A 76 4.17 -8.13 10.81
CA PRO A 76 3.19 -7.24 11.41
C PRO A 76 1.83 -7.60 10.82
N ALA A 77 0.79 -7.61 11.65
CA ALA A 77 -0.56 -7.69 11.14
C ALA A 77 -0.70 -6.62 10.05
N PRO A 78 -1.36 -6.93 8.91
CA PRO A 78 -1.58 -5.92 7.88
C PRO A 78 -2.17 -4.68 8.56
N PRO A 79 -1.74 -3.47 8.18
CA PRO A 79 -2.30 -2.26 8.76
C PRO A 79 -3.82 -2.41 8.71
N PRO A 80 -4.56 -1.99 9.76
CA PRO A 80 -6.01 -2.07 9.73
C PRO A 80 -6.43 -1.45 8.40
N ARG A 81 -7.00 -2.29 7.52
CA ARG A 81 -7.56 -1.82 6.25
C ARG A 81 -8.43 -0.64 6.65
N ALA A 82 -8.16 0.55 6.10
CA ALA A 82 -8.94 1.74 6.42
C ALA A 82 -10.40 1.31 6.45
N ALA A 83 -11.00 1.36 7.65
CA ALA A 83 -12.37 0.91 7.81
C ALA A 83 -13.15 1.69 6.76
N ALA A 84 -13.82 0.95 5.86
CA ALA A 84 -14.67 1.61 4.88
C ALA A 84 -15.56 2.57 5.67
N GLY A 85 -15.50 3.86 5.36
CA GLY A 85 -16.40 4.83 5.97
C GLY A 85 -17.85 4.34 5.84
N PRO A 86 -18.75 4.71 6.76
CA PRO A 86 -20.15 4.29 6.68
C PRO A 86 -20.71 4.62 5.28
N GLY A 87 -21.07 3.59 4.52
CA GLY A 87 -21.65 3.73 3.17
C GLY A 87 -20.84 3.12 2.01
N VAL A 88 -19.57 2.73 2.19
CA VAL A 88 -18.83 2.00 1.14
C VAL A 88 -19.09 0.50 1.27
N ARG A 89 -19.66 -0.10 0.22
CA ARG A 89 -19.79 -1.57 0.15
C ARG A 89 -18.46 -2.20 -0.20
N ARG A 90 -18.21 -3.42 0.25
CA ARG A 90 -17.05 -4.22 -0.15
C ARG A 90 -17.55 -5.48 -0.84
N LEU A 91 -16.95 -5.80 -1.97
CA LEU A 91 -17.24 -7.01 -2.73
C LEU A 91 -15.94 -7.79 -2.86
N SER A 92 -15.97 -9.06 -2.49
CA SER A 92 -14.95 -10.03 -2.88
C SER A 92 -14.99 -10.27 -4.39
N ALA A 93 -13.94 -10.90 -4.94
CA ALA A 93 -13.90 -11.28 -6.35
C ALA A 93 -15.08 -12.20 -6.72
N ALA A 94 -15.38 -13.20 -5.88
CA ALA A 94 -16.49 -14.12 -6.08
C ALA A 94 -17.86 -13.42 -6.05
N GLU A 95 -18.07 -12.46 -5.15
CA GLU A 95 -19.33 -11.69 -5.09
C GLU A 95 -19.50 -10.80 -6.32
N LEU A 96 -18.43 -10.15 -6.78
CA LEU A 96 -18.47 -9.36 -8.01
C LEU A 96 -18.74 -10.24 -9.24
N GLU A 97 -18.11 -11.41 -9.33
CA GLU A 97 -18.33 -12.36 -10.42
C GLU A 97 -19.80 -12.83 -10.47
N ALA A 98 -20.38 -13.15 -9.32
CA ALA A 98 -21.80 -13.52 -9.22
C ALA A 98 -22.71 -12.37 -9.70
N LEU A 99 -22.44 -11.13 -9.27
CA LEU A 99 -23.20 -9.94 -9.69
C LEU A 99 -23.14 -9.70 -11.21
N LEU A 100 -21.97 -9.91 -11.82
CA LEU A 100 -21.78 -9.78 -13.26
C LEU A 100 -22.53 -10.89 -14.03
N ARG A 101 -22.50 -12.12 -13.51
CA ARG A 101 -23.18 -13.27 -14.12
C ARG A 101 -24.70 -13.17 -14.07
N GLU A 102 -25.24 -12.61 -12.98
CA GLU A 102 -26.69 -12.41 -12.80
C GLU A 102 -27.27 -11.32 -13.71
N GLY A 103 -26.45 -10.55 -14.42
CA GLY A 103 -26.91 -9.56 -15.39
C GLY A 103 -27.69 -8.40 -14.75
N SER A 104 -27.32 -7.99 -13.53
CA SER A 104 -27.91 -6.81 -12.88
C SER A 104 -27.50 -5.54 -13.63
N GLY A 105 -28.37 -5.08 -14.53
CA GLY A 105 -28.15 -3.98 -15.49
C GLY A 105 -27.98 -2.56 -14.92
N ALA A 106 -27.26 -2.41 -13.80
CA ALA A 106 -26.96 -1.09 -13.20
C ALA A 106 -25.57 -1.02 -12.53
N THR A 107 -24.73 -2.06 -12.66
CA THR A 107 -23.39 -2.07 -12.06
C THR A 107 -22.38 -1.50 -13.04
N THR A 108 -21.87 -0.29 -12.77
CA THR A 108 -20.79 0.31 -13.55
C THR A 108 -19.45 -0.08 -12.93
N LEU A 109 -18.59 -0.78 -13.68
CA LEU A 109 -17.22 -1.04 -13.26
C LEU A 109 -16.38 0.21 -13.56
N VAL A 110 -15.62 0.69 -12.58
CA VAL A 110 -14.75 1.87 -12.73
C VAL A 110 -13.33 1.50 -12.32
N ASP A 111 -12.42 1.44 -13.27
CA ASP A 111 -11.01 1.18 -13.02
C ASP A 111 -10.28 2.52 -12.77
N VAL A 112 -9.68 2.65 -11.58
CA VAL A 112 -8.98 3.86 -11.12
C VAL A 112 -7.46 3.75 -11.14
N ARG A 113 -6.93 2.76 -11.86
CA ARG A 113 -5.49 2.61 -12.09
C ARG A 113 -5.00 3.59 -13.16
N GLU A 114 -3.68 3.69 -13.27
CA GLU A 114 -3.03 4.49 -14.32
C GLU A 114 -3.20 3.86 -15.71
N ASP A 115 -3.06 4.65 -16.77
CA ASP A 115 -3.22 4.22 -18.18
C ASP A 115 -2.44 2.93 -18.49
N TYR A 116 -1.16 2.89 -18.11
CA TYR A 116 -0.30 1.75 -18.39
C TYR A 116 -0.73 0.46 -17.67
N GLU A 117 -1.39 0.58 -16.51
CA GLU A 117 -1.93 -0.58 -15.79
C GLU A 117 -3.22 -1.08 -16.44
N PHE A 118 -4.05 -0.15 -16.92
CA PHE A 118 -5.30 -0.45 -17.60
C PHE A 118 -5.05 -1.11 -18.96
N ASP A 119 -4.11 -0.58 -19.74
CA ASP A 119 -3.71 -1.09 -21.05
C ASP A 119 -3.10 -2.50 -20.98
N ALA A 120 -2.43 -2.83 -19.86
CA ALA A 120 -1.84 -4.15 -19.66
C ALA A 120 -2.90 -5.25 -19.45
N GLY A 121 -4.10 -4.89 -18.99
CA GLY A 121 -5.20 -5.82 -18.72
C GLY A 121 -6.19 -5.22 -17.73
N HIS A 122 -7.49 -5.35 -18.02
CA HIS A 122 -8.59 -4.82 -17.21
C HIS A 122 -9.85 -5.69 -17.36
N LEU A 123 -10.86 -5.46 -16.52
CA LEU A 123 -12.14 -6.16 -16.65
C LEU A 123 -12.95 -5.61 -17.82
N GLU A 124 -13.47 -6.49 -18.66
CA GLU A 124 -14.28 -6.07 -19.81
C GLU A 124 -15.48 -5.22 -19.38
N GLY A 125 -15.71 -4.12 -20.10
CA GLY A 125 -16.79 -3.18 -19.79
C GLY A 125 -16.50 -2.18 -18.66
N SER A 126 -15.29 -2.18 -18.08
CA SER A 126 -14.90 -1.14 -17.12
C SER A 126 -14.66 0.22 -17.77
N VAL A 127 -15.21 1.25 -17.17
CA VAL A 127 -14.89 2.65 -17.48
C VAL A 127 -13.55 2.99 -16.82
N HIS A 128 -12.62 3.52 -17.59
CA HIS A 128 -11.31 3.90 -17.08
C HIS A 128 -11.27 5.38 -16.69
N ILE A 129 -11.02 5.63 -15.40
CA ILE A 129 -10.91 6.96 -14.81
C ILE A 129 -9.80 6.92 -13.75
N PRO A 130 -8.54 7.27 -14.08
CA PRO A 130 -7.44 7.29 -13.13
C PRO A 130 -7.80 8.06 -11.84
N LEU A 131 -7.34 7.57 -10.68
CA LEU A 131 -7.73 8.14 -9.39
C LEU A 131 -7.49 9.65 -9.28
N GLY A 132 -6.42 10.16 -9.90
CA GLY A 132 -6.09 11.58 -9.92
C GLY A 132 -7.07 12.44 -10.74
N GLU A 133 -7.71 11.86 -11.74
CA GLU A 133 -8.67 12.52 -12.64
C GLU A 133 -10.12 12.39 -12.17
N LEU A 134 -10.38 11.46 -11.25
CA LEU A 134 -11.71 11.17 -10.73
C LEU A 134 -12.49 12.43 -10.29
N PRO A 135 -11.89 13.46 -9.65
CA PRO A 135 -12.64 14.66 -9.26
C PRO A 135 -13.23 15.44 -10.43
N GLU A 136 -12.54 15.48 -11.56
CA GLU A 136 -12.97 16.22 -12.75
C GLU A 136 -13.91 15.38 -13.61
N ARG A 137 -13.75 14.06 -13.57
CA ARG A 137 -14.44 13.09 -14.43
C ARG A 137 -15.57 12.32 -13.74
N ILE A 138 -15.91 12.68 -12.50
CA ILE A 138 -16.95 11.99 -11.72
C ILE A 138 -18.32 11.95 -12.41
N GLY A 139 -18.62 12.95 -13.26
CA GLY A 139 -19.85 13.03 -14.04
C GLY A 139 -19.99 11.98 -15.14
N GLU A 140 -18.93 11.25 -15.48
CA GLU A 140 -18.98 10.11 -16.40
C GLU A 140 -19.64 8.88 -15.77
N ILE A 141 -19.71 8.84 -14.43
CA ILE A 141 -20.41 7.79 -13.71
C ILE A 141 -21.91 8.09 -13.73
N ALA A 142 -22.69 7.19 -14.33
CA ALA A 142 -24.12 7.37 -14.49
C ALA A 142 -24.83 7.63 -13.14
N PRO A 143 -25.63 8.70 -13.02
CA PRO A 143 -26.40 8.96 -11.81
C PRO A 143 -27.32 7.78 -11.46
N GLY A 144 -27.28 7.34 -10.20
CA GLY A 144 -28.07 6.20 -9.73
C GLY A 144 -27.49 4.82 -10.06
N SER A 145 -26.31 4.75 -10.70
CA SER A 145 -25.54 3.51 -10.78
C SER A 145 -25.00 3.13 -9.39
N ALA A 146 -24.75 1.84 -9.19
CA ALA A 146 -24.03 1.32 -8.03
C ALA A 146 -22.59 0.97 -8.46
N PRO A 147 -21.68 1.95 -8.58
CA PRO A 147 -20.40 1.73 -9.20
C PRO A 147 -19.51 0.83 -8.34
N VAL A 148 -18.75 -0.05 -8.99
CA VAL A 148 -17.72 -0.87 -8.37
C VAL A 148 -16.37 -0.32 -8.81
N PHE A 149 -15.65 0.28 -7.87
CA PHE A 149 -14.31 0.81 -8.10
C PHE A 149 -13.27 -0.31 -7.97
N ILE A 150 -12.35 -0.32 -8.93
CA ILE A 150 -11.33 -1.35 -9.12
C ILE A 150 -9.96 -0.67 -9.14
N CYS A 151 -9.00 -1.25 -8.42
CA CYS A 151 -7.60 -0.92 -8.61
C CYS A 151 -6.74 -2.18 -8.49
N ARG A 152 -5.41 -2.05 -8.43
CA ARG A 152 -4.53 -3.20 -8.34
C ARG A 152 -4.78 -4.09 -7.11
N SER A 153 -4.86 -3.49 -5.91
CA SER A 153 -4.90 -4.22 -4.62
C SER A 153 -6.04 -3.84 -3.68
N GLY A 154 -6.93 -2.95 -4.10
CA GLY A 154 -8.09 -2.47 -3.32
C GLY A 154 -7.85 -1.20 -2.48
N GLY A 155 -6.64 -0.63 -2.48
CA GLY A 155 -6.33 0.61 -1.73
C GLY A 155 -6.84 1.88 -2.42
N ARG A 156 -6.42 2.12 -3.68
CA ARG A 156 -6.85 3.28 -4.49
C ARG A 156 -8.35 3.32 -4.74
N SER A 157 -8.97 2.17 -4.99
CA SER A 157 -10.41 2.05 -5.22
C SER A 157 -11.24 2.35 -3.96
N LEU A 158 -10.70 2.10 -2.76
CA LEU A 158 -11.36 2.51 -1.53
C LEU A 158 -11.39 4.04 -1.40
N ALA A 159 -10.27 4.72 -1.71
CA ALA A 159 -10.23 6.18 -1.74
C ALA A 159 -11.19 6.75 -2.79
N ALA A 160 -11.31 6.10 -3.96
CA ALA A 160 -12.29 6.45 -4.98
C ALA A 160 -13.74 6.32 -4.46
N CYS A 161 -14.06 5.24 -3.74
CA CYS A 161 -15.39 5.06 -3.14
C CYS A 161 -15.72 6.16 -2.14
N GLU A 162 -14.77 6.56 -1.29
CA GLU A 162 -14.96 7.65 -0.34
C GLU A 162 -15.17 9.00 -1.04
N PHE A 163 -14.44 9.24 -2.13
CA PHE A 163 -14.66 10.42 -2.97
C PHE A 163 -16.06 10.39 -3.60
N ALA A 164 -16.46 9.27 -4.18
CA ALA A 164 -17.76 9.09 -4.81
C ALA A 164 -18.92 9.34 -3.81
N LEU A 165 -18.81 8.84 -2.58
CA LEU A 165 -19.77 9.12 -1.50
C LEU A 165 -19.89 10.64 -1.23
N ARG A 166 -18.75 11.33 -1.10
CA ARG A 166 -18.74 12.80 -0.88
C ARG A 166 -19.33 13.57 -2.07
N ALA A 167 -19.18 13.03 -3.29
CA ALA A 167 -19.77 13.58 -4.50
C ALA A 167 -21.27 13.25 -4.65
N GLY A 168 -21.87 12.52 -3.71
CA GLY A 168 -23.30 12.18 -3.73
C GLY A 168 -23.67 10.95 -4.53
N ILE A 169 -22.69 10.14 -4.95
CA ILE A 169 -22.94 8.84 -5.58
C ILE A 169 -23.43 7.85 -4.52
N ALA A 170 -24.56 7.22 -4.78
CA ALA A 170 -25.16 6.25 -3.86
C ALA A 170 -24.43 4.91 -3.93
N SER A 171 -24.13 4.35 -2.75
CA SER A 171 -23.70 2.95 -2.58
C SER A 171 -22.49 2.51 -3.45
N PRO A 172 -21.38 3.26 -3.52
CA PRO A 172 -20.19 2.80 -4.21
C PRO A 172 -19.62 1.55 -3.53
N ALA A 173 -19.11 0.65 -4.34
CA ALA A 173 -18.52 -0.61 -3.90
C ALA A 173 -17.02 -0.66 -4.24
N ASN A 174 -16.22 -1.17 -3.31
CA ASN A 174 -14.82 -1.46 -3.52
C ASN A 174 -14.64 -2.95 -3.85
N LEU A 175 -13.90 -3.25 -4.92
CA LEU A 175 -13.40 -4.62 -5.13
C LEU A 175 -12.27 -4.91 -4.13
N ASP A 176 -12.57 -5.72 -3.13
CA ASP A 176 -11.65 -6.07 -2.07
C ASP A 176 -10.50 -6.94 -2.62
N GLY A 177 -9.27 -6.48 -2.39
CA GLY A 177 -8.07 -7.12 -2.93
C GLY A 177 -7.77 -6.76 -4.38
N GLY A 178 -8.63 -5.95 -5.04
CA GLY A 178 -8.42 -5.43 -6.38
C GLY A 178 -8.30 -6.53 -7.44
N LEU A 179 -7.71 -6.19 -8.59
CA LEU A 179 -7.47 -7.15 -9.67
C LEU A 179 -6.54 -8.29 -9.28
N GLN A 180 -5.68 -8.12 -8.28
CA GLN A 180 -4.86 -9.22 -7.76
C GLN A 180 -5.70 -10.34 -7.13
N ALA A 181 -6.80 -10.00 -6.44
CA ALA A 181 -7.72 -11.00 -5.93
C ALA A 181 -8.54 -11.62 -7.08
N TRP A 182 -9.03 -10.78 -8.00
CA TRP A 182 -9.74 -11.25 -9.19
C TRP A 182 -8.93 -12.25 -10.00
N ALA A 183 -7.68 -11.93 -10.32
CA ALA A 183 -6.83 -12.80 -11.11
C ALA A 183 -6.56 -14.14 -10.41
N ARG A 184 -6.39 -14.14 -9.09
CA ARG A 184 -6.14 -15.38 -8.35
C ARG A 184 -7.37 -16.28 -8.21
N GLU A 185 -8.55 -15.68 -8.09
CA GLU A 185 -9.77 -16.38 -7.67
C GLU A 185 -10.75 -16.64 -8.81
N VAL A 186 -10.76 -15.79 -9.84
CA VAL A 186 -11.77 -15.79 -10.90
C VAL A 186 -11.14 -15.96 -12.28
N ASP A 187 -10.13 -15.17 -12.63
CA ASP A 187 -9.50 -15.21 -13.96
C ASP A 187 -7.96 -15.21 -13.90
N PRO A 188 -7.33 -16.39 -13.76
CA PRO A 188 -5.87 -16.53 -13.70
C PRO A 188 -5.11 -16.05 -14.93
N GLU A 189 -5.78 -15.88 -16.08
CA GLU A 189 -5.15 -15.42 -17.32
C GLU A 189 -5.13 -13.87 -17.41
N LEU A 190 -5.87 -13.18 -16.53
CA LEU A 190 -5.87 -11.72 -16.48
C LEU A 190 -4.50 -11.19 -16.05
N THR A 191 -3.87 -10.41 -16.93
CA THR A 191 -2.61 -9.74 -16.62
C THR A 191 -2.84 -8.54 -15.70
N VAL A 192 -2.11 -8.49 -14.59
CA VAL A 192 -2.18 -7.40 -13.60
C VAL A 192 -0.80 -6.77 -13.44
N ALA A 193 -0.61 -5.59 -14.01
CA ALA A 193 0.59 -4.74 -13.82
C ALA A 193 0.63 -4.10 -12.42
#